data_AF-A0A5J4PD96-F1
#
_entry.id   AF-A0A5J4PD96-F1
#
_cell.length_a   1.000
_cell.length_b   1.000
_cell.length_c   1.000
_cell.angle_alpha   90.00
_cell.angle_beta   90.00
_cell.angle_gamma   90.00
#
_symmetry.space_group_name_H-M   'P 1'
#
loop_
_entity.id
_entity.type
_entity.pdbx_description
1 polymer ?
#
loop_
_entity_poly.entity_id
_entity_poly.type
_entity_poly.pdbx_seq_one_letter_code
_entity_poly.pdbx_strand_id
1 'polypeptide(L)'
;KKVEPAKSNEIDKIYKTSIEDSEKFIFSSLSSNPNIKIPVNGNKFFNKHIAIVGSTGSGKSHTVSKIIQKAVEAKSGEFSLNNSHIVIFDIHSEYRSAFPNANYIDIGNLVLPYWLLNSDELQELFIDTEANDHNQRNVFRESVVESRKRNFNGESELKGKIHFDSPLFFEINEVLESAKQKNDEMVQGARDLKAGPLNGKLSNFVSRLENKLNDKRMDFLLG
;
A
#
# COMPACT_ATOMS: atom_id res chain seq x y z
N LYS A 1 40.62 -26.36 -34.03
CA LYS A 1 40.33 -25.03 -33.46
C LYS A 1 40.89 -24.99 -32.05
N LYS A 2 41.66 -23.94 -31.69
CA LYS A 2 42.17 -23.75 -30.32
C LYS A 2 41.09 -23.05 -29.49
N VAL A 3 40.88 -23.49 -28.25
CA VAL A 3 39.93 -22.88 -27.30
C VAL A 3 40.76 -22.16 -26.24
N GLU A 4 40.52 -20.87 -26.06
CA GLU A 4 41.24 -20.02 -25.10
C GLU A 4 40.23 -19.18 -24.28
N PRO A 5 40.53 -18.83 -23.01
CA PRO A 5 39.70 -17.93 -22.22
C PRO A 5 39.57 -16.56 -22.87
N ALA A 6 38.36 -15.98 -22.82
CA ALA A 6 38.11 -14.63 -23.32
C ALA A 6 38.93 -13.58 -22.54
N LYS A 7 39.47 -12.60 -23.26
CA LYS A 7 40.27 -11.52 -22.65
C LYS A 7 39.35 -10.48 -21.99
N SER A 8 39.84 -9.80 -20.96
CA SER A 8 39.05 -8.81 -20.21
C SER A 8 38.48 -7.69 -21.10
N ASN A 9 39.24 -7.24 -22.11
CA ASN A 9 38.80 -6.23 -23.07
C ASN A 9 37.65 -6.70 -23.96
N GLU A 10 37.57 -7.99 -24.28
CA GLU A 10 36.46 -8.58 -25.05
C GLU A 10 35.20 -8.67 -24.19
N ILE A 11 35.34 -9.08 -22.93
CA ILE A 11 34.24 -9.13 -21.96
C ILE A 11 33.69 -7.73 -21.71
N ASP A 12 34.56 -6.73 -21.55
CA ASP A 12 34.16 -5.34 -21.37
C ASP A 12 33.36 -4.81 -22.58
N LYS A 13 33.71 -5.21 -23.81
CA LYS A 13 32.92 -4.84 -25.01
C LYS A 13 31.50 -5.39 -25.00
N ILE A 14 31.29 -6.57 -24.41
CA ILE A 14 29.98 -7.21 -24.34
C ILE A 14 29.11 -6.52 -23.28
N TYR A 15 29.67 -6.31 -22.08
CA TYR A 15 28.88 -5.89 -20.92
C TYR A 15 28.88 -4.38 -20.65
N LYS A 16 29.94 -3.65 -21.03
CA LYS A 16 30.11 -2.23 -20.64
C LYS A 16 29.81 -1.23 -21.75
N THR A 17 30.01 -1.58 -23.01
CA THR A 17 29.97 -0.62 -24.13
C THR A 17 28.55 -0.19 -24.52
N SER A 18 27.53 -0.98 -24.18
CA SER A 18 26.14 -0.72 -24.54
C SER A 18 25.34 0.06 -23.48
N ILE A 19 26.00 0.54 -22.42
CA ILE A 19 25.37 1.20 -21.28
C ILE A 19 26.12 2.51 -21.02
N GLU A 20 25.40 3.62 -20.99
CA GLU A 20 25.93 4.92 -20.58
C GLU A 20 26.47 4.86 -19.14
N ASP A 21 27.56 5.57 -18.84
CA ASP A 21 28.17 5.51 -17.50
C ASP A 21 27.20 5.92 -16.39
N SER A 22 26.36 6.92 -16.67
CA SER A 22 25.30 7.41 -15.78
C SER A 22 24.13 6.43 -15.60
N GLU A 23 24.12 5.30 -16.31
CA GLU A 23 23.11 4.25 -16.19
C GLU A 23 23.69 2.92 -15.68
N LYS A 24 25.00 2.84 -15.43
CA LYS A 24 25.66 1.61 -14.97
C LYS A 24 25.34 1.35 -13.51
N PHE A 25 24.55 0.31 -13.28
CA PHE A 25 24.33 -0.25 -11.95
C PHE A 25 25.14 -1.53 -11.77
N ILE A 26 26.04 -1.56 -10.78
CA ILE A 26 26.97 -2.67 -10.56
C ILE A 26 26.71 -3.30 -9.20
N PHE A 27 26.27 -4.54 -9.19
CA PHE A 27 26.09 -5.35 -7.97
C PHE A 27 26.74 -6.72 -8.04
N SER A 28 27.36 -7.09 -9.18
CA SER A 28 27.92 -8.41 -9.43
C SER A 28 29.26 -8.36 -10.18
N SER A 29 29.93 -9.52 -10.23
CA SER A 29 31.17 -9.75 -10.96
C SER A 29 31.14 -11.11 -11.65
N LEU A 30 32.01 -11.30 -12.64
CA LEU A 30 32.13 -12.57 -13.33
C LEU A 30 32.59 -13.68 -12.36
N SER A 31 31.97 -14.85 -12.43
CA SER A 31 32.29 -15.98 -11.53
C SER A 31 33.72 -16.48 -11.72
N SER A 32 34.21 -16.51 -12.96
CA SER A 32 35.58 -16.95 -13.30
C SER A 32 36.65 -15.89 -13.00
N ASN A 33 36.27 -14.61 -12.85
CA ASN A 33 37.20 -13.53 -12.54
C ASN A 33 36.49 -12.40 -11.76
N PRO A 34 36.56 -12.41 -10.42
CA PRO A 34 35.89 -11.41 -9.57
C PRO A 34 36.36 -9.95 -9.75
N ASN A 35 37.50 -9.74 -10.40
CA ASN A 35 38.01 -8.42 -10.74
C ASN A 35 37.21 -7.77 -11.88
N ILE A 36 36.52 -8.57 -12.71
CA ILE A 36 35.67 -8.07 -13.78
C ILE A 36 34.27 -7.83 -13.23
N LYS A 37 33.92 -6.55 -13.04
CA LYS A 37 32.58 -6.12 -12.63
C LYS A 37 31.62 -6.11 -13.83
N ILE A 38 30.41 -6.60 -13.60
CA ILE A 38 29.37 -6.69 -14.63
C ILE A 38 28.31 -5.61 -14.36
N PRO A 39 28.27 -4.52 -15.15
CA PRO A 39 27.18 -3.56 -15.04
C PRO A 39 25.91 -4.09 -15.69
N VAL A 40 24.78 -3.64 -15.16
CA VAL A 40 23.48 -3.67 -15.83
C VAL A 40 23.01 -2.24 -16.04
N ASN A 41 22.09 -2.03 -16.97
CA ASN A 41 21.41 -0.74 -17.09
C ASN A 41 20.44 -0.59 -15.91
N GLY A 42 20.75 0.29 -14.96
CA GLY A 42 20.00 0.47 -13.71
C GLY A 42 18.55 0.85 -13.96
N ASN A 43 18.30 1.78 -14.90
CA ASN A 43 16.94 2.20 -15.28
C ASN A 43 16.12 1.01 -15.77
N LYS A 44 16.66 0.21 -16.69
CA LYS A 44 15.97 -0.99 -17.20
C LYS A 44 15.84 -2.08 -16.15
N PHE A 45 16.79 -2.18 -15.23
CA PHE A 45 16.77 -3.17 -14.16
C PHE A 45 15.63 -2.85 -13.18
N PHE A 46 15.55 -1.63 -12.65
CA PHE A 46 14.54 -1.25 -11.66
C PHE A 46 13.16 -0.93 -12.24
N ASN A 47 13.07 -0.50 -13.50
CA ASN A 47 11.76 -0.25 -14.16
C ASN A 47 11.09 -1.52 -14.71
N LYS A 48 11.74 -2.69 -14.59
CA LYS A 48 11.18 -3.98 -15.02
C LYS A 48 11.03 -4.91 -13.83
N HIS A 49 10.12 -5.87 -13.96
CA HIS A 49 9.99 -6.93 -12.97
C HIS A 49 11.21 -7.85 -12.99
N ILE A 50 11.74 -8.14 -11.80
CA ILE A 50 12.86 -9.05 -11.58
C ILE A 50 12.40 -10.20 -10.70
N ALA A 51 12.84 -11.41 -11.02
CA ALA A 51 12.65 -12.59 -10.18
C ALA A 51 14.02 -13.13 -9.75
N ILE A 52 14.18 -13.37 -8.45
CA ILE A 52 15.36 -14.03 -7.88
C ILE A 52 14.92 -15.40 -7.38
N VAL A 53 15.40 -16.45 -8.02
CA VAL A 53 14.98 -17.84 -7.78
C VAL A 53 16.16 -18.70 -7.34
N GLY A 54 15.89 -19.67 -6.46
CA GLY A 54 16.92 -20.58 -5.95
C GLY A 54 16.41 -21.42 -4.78
N SER A 55 17.08 -22.53 -4.49
CA SER A 55 16.76 -23.40 -3.36
C SER A 55 17.00 -22.72 -2.00
N THR A 56 16.53 -23.32 -0.92
CA THR A 56 16.88 -22.86 0.44
C THR A 56 18.40 -22.89 0.63
N GLY A 57 18.96 -21.83 1.21
CA GLY A 57 20.41 -21.68 1.39
C GLY A 57 21.19 -21.20 0.15
N SER A 58 20.56 -21.00 -1.00
CA SER A 58 21.24 -20.56 -2.23
C SER A 58 21.60 -19.07 -2.27
N GLY A 59 21.33 -18.32 -1.20
CA GLY A 59 21.64 -16.88 -1.11
C GLY A 59 20.61 -15.94 -1.74
N LYS A 60 19.32 -16.31 -1.83
CA LYS A 60 18.25 -15.42 -2.34
C LYS A 60 18.17 -14.09 -1.59
N SER A 61 17.97 -14.16 -0.27
CA SER A 61 17.84 -12.98 0.59
C SER A 61 19.14 -12.17 0.65
N HIS A 62 20.29 -12.85 0.57
CA HIS A 62 21.59 -12.20 0.41
C HIS A 62 21.69 -11.42 -0.90
N THR A 63 21.25 -12.01 -2.01
CA THR A 63 21.26 -11.37 -3.34
C THR A 63 20.34 -10.15 -3.36
N VAL A 64 19.11 -10.27 -2.85
CA VAL A 64 18.18 -9.14 -2.69
C VAL A 64 18.84 -8.03 -1.86
N SER A 65 19.38 -8.38 -0.69
CA SER A 65 20.04 -7.42 0.21
C SER A 65 21.19 -6.71 -0.49
N LYS A 66 22.03 -7.43 -1.22
CA LYS A 66 23.19 -6.86 -1.92
C LYS A 66 22.78 -5.90 -3.03
N ILE A 67 21.76 -6.24 -3.81
CA ILE A 67 21.20 -5.36 -4.85
C ILE A 67 20.70 -4.07 -4.23
N ILE A 68 19.88 -4.16 -3.18
CA ILE A 68 19.28 -2.98 -2.54
C ILE A 68 20.35 -2.13 -1.85
N GLN A 69 21.31 -2.73 -1.13
CA GLN A 69 22.43 -2.01 -0.52
C GLN A 69 23.23 -1.24 -1.58
N LYS A 70 23.53 -1.87 -2.72
CA LYS A 70 24.23 -1.20 -3.82
C LYS A 70 23.40 -0.08 -4.44
N ALA A 71 22.08 -0.25 -4.53
CA ALA A 71 21.18 0.80 -5.01
C ALA A 71 21.17 2.01 -4.06
N VAL A 72 21.10 1.76 -2.75
CA VAL A 72 21.14 2.82 -1.74
C VAL A 72 22.49 3.53 -1.73
N GLU A 73 23.60 2.79 -1.79
CA GLU A 73 24.97 3.36 -1.88
C GLU A 73 25.13 4.23 -3.13
N ALA A 74 24.57 3.80 -4.27
CA ALA A 74 24.72 4.51 -5.53
C ALA A 74 24.05 5.89 -5.53
N LYS A 75 23.01 6.13 -4.71
CA LYS A 75 22.38 7.46 -4.56
C LYS A 75 23.37 8.58 -4.20
N SER A 76 24.49 8.25 -3.55
CA SER A 76 25.53 9.20 -3.17
C SER A 76 26.75 9.21 -4.12
N GLY A 77 26.69 8.45 -5.23
CA GLY A 77 27.78 8.30 -6.20
C GLY A 77 27.43 8.83 -7.60
N GLU A 78 28.12 8.31 -8.62
CA GLU A 78 27.97 8.73 -10.03
C GLU A 78 26.64 8.30 -10.68
N PHE A 79 25.98 7.27 -10.13
CA PHE A 79 24.68 6.77 -10.59
C PHE A 79 23.55 7.27 -9.66
N SER A 80 22.86 8.34 -10.05
CA SER A 80 21.76 8.88 -9.24
C SER A 80 20.45 8.10 -9.47
N LEU A 81 20.07 7.28 -8.48
CA LEU A 81 18.70 6.77 -8.35
C LEU A 81 17.80 7.91 -7.89
N ASN A 82 17.36 8.73 -8.84
CA ASN A 82 16.46 9.84 -8.55
C ASN A 82 15.14 9.31 -7.99
N ASN A 83 14.83 9.70 -6.75
CA ASN A 83 13.54 9.44 -6.10
C ASN A 83 13.11 7.96 -5.99
N SER A 84 14.04 7.02 -5.87
CA SER A 84 13.68 5.60 -5.68
C SER A 84 13.28 5.28 -4.24
N HIS A 85 12.10 4.69 -4.06
CA HIS A 85 11.60 4.20 -2.77
C HIS A 85 11.50 2.68 -2.82
N ILE A 86 11.94 2.01 -1.75
CA ILE A 86 11.97 0.55 -1.68
C ILE A 86 11.12 0.13 -0.48
N VAL A 87 10.13 -0.71 -0.74
CA VAL A 87 9.28 -1.34 0.27
C VAL A 87 9.55 -2.83 0.24
N ILE A 88 9.90 -3.41 1.39
CA ILE A 88 10.18 -4.83 1.54
C ILE A 88 9.10 -5.44 2.42
N PHE A 89 8.37 -6.43 1.87
CA PHE A 89 7.49 -7.29 2.66
C PHE A 89 8.31 -8.46 3.23
N ASP A 90 8.77 -8.32 4.46
CA ASP A 90 9.71 -9.24 5.11
C ASP A 90 8.99 -10.38 5.88
N ILE A 91 8.47 -11.36 5.15
CA ILE A 91 7.70 -12.49 5.72
C ILE A 91 8.56 -13.35 6.69
N HIS A 92 9.87 -13.43 6.47
CA HIS A 92 10.79 -14.29 7.25
C HIS A 92 11.68 -13.52 8.22
N SER A 93 11.51 -12.20 8.35
CA SER A 93 12.31 -11.33 9.24
C SER A 93 13.82 -11.37 8.95
N GLU A 94 14.22 -11.48 7.67
CA GLU A 94 15.62 -11.63 7.25
C GLU A 94 16.31 -10.28 6.94
N TYR A 95 15.56 -9.21 6.71
CA TYR A 95 16.09 -7.98 6.13
C TYR A 95 16.38 -6.87 7.15
N ARG A 96 15.80 -6.93 8.35
CA ARG A 96 15.97 -5.87 9.37
C ARG A 96 17.44 -5.61 9.72
N SER A 97 18.24 -6.66 9.89
CA SER A 97 19.68 -6.54 10.19
C SER A 97 20.49 -6.04 8.99
N ALA A 98 20.03 -6.29 7.77
CA ALA A 98 20.67 -5.85 6.54
C ALA A 98 20.45 -4.35 6.24
N PHE A 99 19.41 -3.74 6.82
CA PHE A 99 19.02 -2.34 6.60
C PHE A 99 18.72 -1.59 7.92
N PRO A 100 19.73 -1.34 8.77
CA PRO A 100 19.53 -0.71 10.08
C PRO A 100 18.97 0.72 10.02
N ASN A 101 19.14 1.42 8.89
CA ASN A 101 18.65 2.78 8.68
C ASN A 101 17.27 2.84 8.00
N ALA A 102 16.64 1.70 7.72
CA ALA A 102 15.32 1.67 7.12
C ALA A 102 14.22 1.92 8.15
N ASN A 103 13.12 2.52 7.70
CA ASN A 103 11.89 2.56 8.49
C ASN A 103 11.36 1.14 8.65
N TYR A 104 11.20 0.69 9.90
CA TYR A 104 10.68 -0.63 10.22
C TYR A 104 9.24 -0.52 10.69
N ILE A 105 8.34 -1.15 9.94
CA ILE A 105 6.92 -1.21 10.24
C ILE A 105 6.57 -2.66 10.55
N ASP A 106 6.09 -2.91 11.77
CA ASP A 106 5.59 -4.20 12.24
C ASP A 106 4.12 -4.07 12.68
N ILE A 107 3.56 -5.16 13.21
CA ILE A 107 2.16 -5.20 13.66
C ILE A 107 1.88 -4.21 14.80
N GLY A 108 2.89 -3.84 15.59
CA GLY A 108 2.75 -2.94 16.73
C GLY A 108 2.76 -1.45 16.37
N ASN A 109 3.22 -1.07 15.17
CA ASN A 109 3.29 0.33 14.74
C ASN A 109 2.68 0.60 13.35
N LEU A 110 2.18 -0.43 12.66
CA LEU A 110 1.46 -0.28 11.40
C LEU A 110 0.11 0.38 11.68
N VAL A 111 -0.07 1.59 11.14
CA VAL A 111 -1.38 2.24 11.03
C VAL A 111 -1.66 2.50 9.55
N LEU A 112 -2.59 1.73 8.98
CA LEU A 112 -3.10 1.91 7.63
C LEU A 112 -4.38 2.76 7.72
N PRO A 113 -4.35 4.03 7.31
CA PRO A 113 -5.50 4.92 7.47
C PRO A 113 -6.73 4.40 6.71
N TYR A 114 -7.76 3.95 7.45
CA TYR A 114 -9.00 3.45 6.86
C TYR A 114 -9.65 4.43 5.88
N TRP A 115 -9.47 5.74 6.09
CA TRP A 115 -10.09 6.79 5.28
C TRP A 115 -9.49 6.93 3.88
N LEU A 116 -8.32 6.34 3.65
CA LEU A 116 -7.64 6.31 2.34
C LEU A 116 -8.13 5.14 1.47
N LEU A 117 -8.84 4.18 2.06
CA LEU A 117 -9.41 3.05 1.33
C LEU A 117 -10.44 3.52 0.30
N ASN A 118 -10.51 2.82 -0.82
CA ASN A 118 -11.48 3.08 -1.87
C ASN A 118 -12.87 2.53 -1.51
N SER A 119 -13.88 2.86 -2.32
CA SER A 119 -15.27 2.44 -2.09
C SER A 119 -15.46 0.94 -1.98
N ASP A 120 -14.76 0.13 -2.78
CA ASP A 120 -14.87 -1.32 -2.77
C ASP A 120 -14.25 -1.90 -1.49
N GLU A 121 -13.05 -1.42 -1.12
CA GLU A 121 -12.35 -1.82 0.11
C GLU A 121 -13.14 -1.46 1.37
N LEU A 122 -13.72 -0.24 1.41
CA LEU A 122 -14.55 0.19 2.54
C LEU A 122 -15.83 -0.63 2.66
N GLN A 123 -16.47 -0.93 1.53
CA GLN A 123 -17.66 -1.78 1.52
C GLN A 123 -17.31 -3.20 1.98
N GLU A 124 -16.24 -3.80 1.46
CA GLU A 124 -15.80 -5.14 1.88
C GLU A 124 -15.43 -5.18 3.37
N LEU A 125 -14.83 -4.11 3.88
CA LEU A 125 -14.41 -4.04 5.27
C LEU A 125 -15.59 -3.84 6.23
N PHE A 126 -16.58 -3.01 5.88
CA PHE A 126 -17.62 -2.56 6.81
C PHE A 126 -19.04 -3.05 6.48
N ILE A 127 -19.27 -3.62 5.30
CA ILE A 127 -20.58 -4.06 4.82
C ILE A 127 -20.52 -5.53 4.40
N ASP A 128 -21.53 -6.29 4.75
CA ASP A 128 -21.59 -7.72 4.45
C ASP A 128 -22.51 -8.01 3.25
N THR A 129 -22.24 -9.09 2.54
CA THR A 129 -22.83 -9.48 1.24
C THR A 129 -24.27 -10.02 1.30
N GLU A 130 -25.00 -9.82 2.39
CA GLU A 130 -26.36 -10.35 2.49
C GLU A 130 -27.33 -9.68 1.51
N ALA A 131 -28.31 -10.43 1.00
CA ALA A 131 -29.22 -10.05 -0.08
C ALA A 131 -30.12 -8.79 0.16
N ASN A 132 -29.99 -8.10 1.30
CA ASN A 132 -30.75 -6.91 1.67
C ASN A 132 -29.85 -5.70 2.00
N ASP A 133 -28.65 -5.68 1.41
CA ASP A 133 -27.54 -4.74 1.64
C ASP A 133 -27.80 -3.31 1.11
N HIS A 134 -28.63 -3.10 0.07
CA HIS A 134 -28.77 -1.79 -0.59
C HIS A 134 -28.98 -0.58 0.35
N ASN A 135 -29.77 -0.75 1.41
CA ASN A 135 -29.97 0.32 2.40
C ASN A 135 -28.71 0.58 3.23
N GLN A 136 -27.99 -0.46 3.64
CA GLN A 136 -26.75 -0.36 4.41
C GLN A 136 -25.66 0.33 3.58
N ARG A 137 -25.44 -0.13 2.34
CA ARG A 137 -24.56 0.53 1.36
C ARG A 137 -24.88 2.00 1.16
N ASN A 138 -26.15 2.33 0.95
CA ASN A 138 -26.51 3.72 0.70
C ASN A 138 -26.30 4.59 1.93
N VAL A 139 -26.68 4.11 3.12
CA VAL A 139 -26.44 4.83 4.38
C VAL A 139 -24.95 5.02 4.62
N PHE A 140 -24.15 3.96 4.53
CA PHE A 140 -22.70 4.04 4.72
C PHE A 140 -22.07 5.04 3.75
N ARG A 141 -22.39 4.94 2.45
CA ARG A 141 -21.90 5.83 1.41
C ARG A 141 -22.24 7.30 1.69
N GLU A 142 -23.49 7.59 2.01
CA GLU A 142 -23.95 8.94 2.34
C GLU A 142 -23.22 9.49 3.55
N SER A 143 -23.16 8.71 4.64
CA SER A 143 -22.52 9.14 5.90
C SER A 143 -21.02 9.38 5.73
N VAL A 144 -20.31 8.56 4.93
CA VAL A 144 -18.89 8.79 4.59
C VAL A 144 -18.72 10.10 3.81
N VAL A 145 -19.52 10.34 2.78
CA VAL A 145 -19.44 11.58 1.98
C VAL A 145 -19.75 12.80 2.83
N GLU A 146 -20.75 12.73 3.71
CA GLU A 146 -21.10 13.80 4.64
C GLU A 146 -19.98 14.08 5.64
N SER A 147 -19.39 13.03 6.22
CA SER A 147 -18.24 13.15 7.13
C SER A 147 -17.03 13.78 6.43
N ARG A 148 -16.71 13.37 5.19
CA ARG A 148 -15.65 14.00 4.39
C ARG A 148 -15.92 15.49 4.16
N LYS A 149 -17.15 15.84 3.79
CA LYS A 149 -17.55 17.24 3.61
C LYS A 149 -17.45 18.03 4.91
N ARG A 150 -17.80 17.43 6.05
CA ARG A 150 -17.73 18.07 7.37
C ARG A 150 -16.28 18.36 7.79
N ASN A 151 -15.38 17.42 7.55
CA ASN A 151 -13.96 17.51 7.90
C ASN A 151 -13.10 18.24 6.85
N PHE A 152 -13.68 18.61 5.71
CA PHE A 152 -12.97 19.34 4.66
C PHE A 152 -12.95 20.85 4.93
N ASN A 153 -11.73 21.39 5.06
CA ASN A 153 -11.45 22.80 5.36
C ASN A 153 -11.08 23.66 4.13
N GLY A 154 -11.22 23.12 2.91
CA GLY A 154 -10.92 23.84 1.67
C GLY A 154 -12.09 24.65 1.12
N GLU A 155 -11.96 25.08 -0.14
CA GLU A 155 -12.94 25.95 -0.80
C GLU A 155 -14.33 25.29 -0.97
N SER A 156 -15.39 26.09 -0.86
CA SER A 156 -16.77 25.60 -0.97
C SER A 156 -17.08 24.93 -2.32
N GLU A 157 -16.45 25.37 -3.41
CA GLU A 157 -16.62 24.74 -4.72
C GLU A 157 -16.07 23.30 -4.73
N LEU A 158 -14.89 23.10 -4.13
CA LEU A 158 -14.28 21.78 -3.98
C LEU A 158 -15.09 20.89 -3.03
N LYS A 159 -15.64 21.46 -1.96
CA LYS A 159 -16.54 20.75 -1.03
C LYS A 159 -17.77 20.16 -1.74
N GLY A 160 -18.30 20.86 -2.74
CA GLY A 160 -19.41 20.38 -3.57
C GLY A 160 -19.06 19.17 -4.44
N LYS A 161 -17.78 19.02 -4.80
CA LYS A 161 -17.26 17.93 -5.65
C LYS A 161 -16.83 16.68 -4.86
N ILE A 162 -16.88 16.71 -3.52
CA ILE A 162 -16.52 15.56 -2.68
C ILE A 162 -17.50 14.40 -2.90
N HIS A 163 -16.95 13.23 -3.17
CA HIS A 163 -17.66 11.97 -3.41
C HIS A 163 -17.03 10.81 -2.62
N PHE A 164 -17.59 9.60 -2.80
CA PHE A 164 -17.29 8.43 -1.97
C PHE A 164 -15.88 7.84 -2.14
N ASP A 165 -15.17 8.16 -3.22
CA ASP A 165 -13.76 7.79 -3.45
C ASP A 165 -12.79 8.97 -3.27
N SER A 166 -13.27 10.14 -2.83
CA SER A 166 -12.37 11.27 -2.57
C SER A 166 -11.40 10.92 -1.42
N PRO A 167 -10.07 11.02 -1.58
CA PRO A 167 -9.09 10.60 -0.56
C PRO A 167 -8.99 11.62 0.59
N LEU A 168 -10.12 11.86 1.26
CA LEU A 168 -10.28 12.81 2.35
C LEU A 168 -10.67 12.05 3.61
N PHE A 169 -10.19 12.56 4.74
CA PHE A 169 -10.52 12.06 6.05
C PHE A 169 -12.04 12.03 6.26
N PHE A 170 -12.51 10.92 6.83
CA PHE A 170 -13.84 10.79 7.40
C PHE A 170 -13.71 10.07 8.73
N GLU A 171 -14.58 10.40 9.68
CA GLU A 171 -14.59 9.83 11.01
C GLU A 171 -15.59 8.66 11.03
N ILE A 172 -15.10 7.43 11.18
CA ILE A 172 -15.96 6.23 11.14
C ILE A 172 -17.01 6.21 12.26
N ASN A 173 -16.72 6.85 13.40
CA ASN A 173 -17.70 7.01 14.48
C ASN A 173 -18.90 7.87 14.04
N GLU A 174 -18.70 8.88 13.18
CA GLU A 174 -19.81 9.67 12.63
C GLU A 174 -20.69 8.83 11.70
N VAL A 175 -20.11 7.84 11.00
CA VAL A 175 -20.85 6.89 10.16
C VAL A 175 -21.70 5.98 11.04
N LEU A 176 -21.13 5.47 12.14
CA LEU A 176 -21.88 4.68 13.11
C LEU A 176 -23.05 5.45 13.71
N GLU A 177 -22.82 6.70 14.15
CA GLU A 177 -23.86 7.52 14.75
C GLU A 177 -24.96 7.88 13.74
N SER A 178 -24.59 8.15 12.48
CA SER A 178 -25.56 8.35 11.40
C SER A 178 -26.42 7.10 11.15
N ALA A 179 -25.81 5.90 11.19
CA ALA A 179 -26.52 4.64 11.04
C ALA A 179 -27.50 4.38 12.20
N LYS A 180 -27.10 4.65 13.45
CA LYS A 180 -27.98 4.58 14.63
C LYS A 180 -29.15 5.52 14.52
N GLN A 181 -28.89 6.79 14.17
CA GLN A 181 -29.95 7.79 14.00
C GLN A 181 -30.98 7.36 12.97
N LYS A 182 -30.55 6.83 11.81
CA LYS A 182 -31.47 6.30 10.79
C LYS A 182 -32.20 5.02 11.23
N ASN A 183 -31.59 4.20 12.08
CA ASN A 183 -32.20 2.99 12.63
C ASN A 183 -33.27 3.28 13.69
N ASP A 184 -33.14 4.39 14.42
CA ASP A 184 -34.05 4.75 15.51
C ASP A 184 -34.96 5.93 15.12
N GLU A 185 -34.87 6.41 13.88
CA GLU A 185 -35.59 7.57 13.38
C GLU A 185 -37.11 7.40 13.53
N MET A 186 -37.74 8.42 14.10
CA MET A 186 -39.19 8.58 14.16
C MET A 186 -39.55 9.86 13.41
N VAL A 187 -40.43 9.75 12.43
CA VAL A 187 -40.88 10.87 11.58
C VAL A 187 -42.32 11.24 11.92
N GLN A 188 -42.69 12.50 11.70
CA GLN A 188 -44.06 12.96 11.94
C GLN A 188 -45.04 12.26 10.98
N GLY A 189 -46.01 11.53 11.55
CA GLY A 189 -47.16 11.00 10.82
C GLY A 189 -48.33 11.98 10.81
N ALA A 190 -49.43 11.57 10.17
CA ALA A 190 -50.63 12.40 10.05
C ALA A 190 -51.28 12.76 11.40
N ARG A 191 -50.98 12.01 12.48
CA ARG A 191 -51.50 12.23 13.83
C ARG A 191 -50.41 12.07 14.90
N ASP A 192 -49.61 11.01 14.81
CA ASP A 192 -48.55 10.69 15.77
C ASP A 192 -47.20 10.47 15.08
N LEU A 193 -46.12 10.37 15.87
CA LEU A 193 -44.82 9.93 15.38
C LEU A 193 -44.91 8.49 14.85
N LYS A 194 -44.35 8.24 13.67
CA LYS A 194 -44.25 6.92 13.05
C LYS A 194 -42.79 6.57 12.80
N ALA A 195 -42.49 5.27 12.75
CA ALA A 195 -41.17 4.78 12.40
C ALA A 195 -40.70 5.33 11.04
N GLY A 196 -39.46 5.81 10.99
CA GLY A 196 -38.80 6.26 9.77
C GLY A 196 -38.61 5.13 8.76
N PRO A 197 -38.26 5.44 7.49
CA PRO A 197 -38.16 4.45 6.42
C PRO A 197 -37.17 3.31 6.69
N LEU A 198 -36.12 3.62 7.47
CA LEU A 198 -35.03 2.70 7.83
C LEU A 198 -35.07 2.23 9.28
N ASN A 199 -36.12 2.62 10.03
CA ASN A 199 -36.22 2.29 11.44
C ASN A 199 -36.24 0.76 11.65
N GLY A 200 -35.36 0.26 12.52
CA GLY A 200 -35.15 -1.16 12.79
C GLY A 200 -34.53 -1.97 11.65
N LYS A 201 -34.30 -1.38 10.47
CA LYS A 201 -33.76 -2.08 9.28
C LYS A 201 -32.24 -2.10 9.24
N LEU A 202 -31.57 -1.32 10.08
CA LEU A 202 -30.11 -1.21 10.15
C LEU A 202 -29.53 -1.85 11.42
N SER A 203 -30.34 -2.45 12.28
CA SER A 203 -29.90 -3.03 13.56
C SER A 203 -28.71 -3.98 13.41
N ASN A 204 -28.74 -4.87 12.41
CA ASN A 204 -27.63 -5.79 12.15
C ASN A 204 -26.38 -5.08 11.61
N PHE A 205 -26.55 -3.98 10.88
CA PHE A 205 -25.45 -3.18 10.36
C PHE A 205 -24.77 -2.40 11.49
N VAL A 206 -25.56 -1.71 12.31
CA VAL A 206 -25.10 -0.97 13.50
C VAL A 206 -24.31 -1.89 14.43
N SER A 207 -24.88 -3.03 14.83
CA SER A 207 -24.20 -3.96 15.75
C SER A 207 -22.88 -4.49 15.17
N ARG A 208 -22.82 -4.79 13.87
CA ARG A 208 -21.60 -5.26 13.21
C ARG A 208 -20.54 -4.18 13.12
N LEU A 209 -20.93 -2.96 12.76
CA LEU A 209 -20.02 -1.81 12.71
C LEU A 209 -19.46 -1.54 14.11
N GLU A 210 -20.29 -1.51 15.15
CA GLU A 210 -19.85 -1.38 16.55
C GLU A 210 -18.86 -2.47 16.95
N ASN A 211 -19.15 -3.73 16.63
CA ASN A 211 -18.26 -4.84 16.95
C ASN A 211 -16.90 -4.71 16.25
N LYS A 212 -16.88 -4.27 14.98
CA LYS A 212 -15.62 -4.02 14.24
C LYS A 212 -14.83 -2.86 14.84
N LEU A 213 -15.50 -1.76 15.21
CA LEU A 213 -14.84 -0.60 15.80
C LEU A 213 -14.22 -0.88 17.17
N ASN A 214 -14.77 -1.83 17.93
CA ASN A 214 -14.25 -2.23 19.23
C ASN A 214 -13.29 -3.44 19.16
N ASP A 215 -13.04 -4.00 17.98
CA ASP A 215 -12.15 -5.14 17.80
C ASP A 215 -10.70 -4.67 17.77
N LYS A 216 -9.90 -5.04 18.77
CA LYS A 216 -8.47 -4.72 18.85
C LYS A 216 -7.65 -5.15 17.63
N ARG A 217 -8.13 -6.15 16.88
CA ARG A 217 -7.48 -6.57 15.63
C ARG A 217 -7.62 -5.50 14.53
N MET A 218 -8.48 -4.52 14.70
CA MET A 218 -8.69 -3.38 13.79
C MET A 218 -7.92 -2.12 14.22
N ASP A 219 -7.18 -2.15 15.33
CA ASP A 219 -6.36 -1.00 15.79
C ASP A 219 -5.37 -0.56 14.69
N PHE A 220 -4.84 -1.50 13.90
CA PHE A 220 -3.95 -1.17 12.78
C PHE A 220 -4.63 -0.36 11.65
N LEU A 221 -5.96 -0.34 11.59
CA LEU A 221 -6.73 0.50 10.66
C LEU A 221 -7.26 1.76 11.32
N LEU A 222 -7.77 1.62 12.54
CA LEU A 222 -8.59 2.61 13.21
C LEU A 222 -7.80 3.56 14.12
N GLY A 223 -6.60 3.16 14.55
CA GLY A 223 -5.75 3.94 15.46
C GLY A 223 -6.07 3.71 16.92
#